data_AF-A0AA38CK29-F1
#
_entry.id   AF-A0AA38CK29-F1
#
_cell.length_a   1.000
_cell.length_b   1.000
_cell.length_c   1.000
_cell.angle_alpha   90.00
_cell.angle_beta   90.00
_cell.angle_gamma   90.00
#
_symmetry.space_group_name_H-M   'P 1'
#
loop_
_entity.id
_entity.type
_entity.pdbx_description
1 polymer ?
#
loop_
_entity_poly.entity_id
_entity_poly.type
_entity_poly.pdbx_seq_one_letter_code
_entity_poly.pdbx_strand_id
1 'polypeptide(L)'
;EVLNCMGHSAAHVRESIGTLLSILCSNLHFSSAFGDQSSKLMERLNWSTFLVERTSLYVNEIHSVSKSSVLDGQLVSSGEKNDKGATEEQEYIKWMETTFYFLISALKSGRAAVLTNIIVGLLYLVISLQETTHKELSTLARTAMELLKWHVIPQPYVSSVVSVLISVTNDTS
;
A
#
# COMPACT_ATOMS: atom_id res chain seq x y z
N GLU A 1 -9.89 -2.34 -13.15
CA GLU A 1 -9.08 -1.77 -14.25
C GLU A 1 -8.04 -0.77 -13.74
N VAL A 2 -8.42 0.36 -13.13
CA VAL A 2 -7.46 1.38 -12.64
C VAL A 2 -6.42 0.83 -11.63
N LEU A 3 -6.83 -0.02 -10.69
CA LEU A 3 -5.90 -0.63 -9.71
C LEU A 3 -4.88 -1.60 -10.36
N ASN A 4 -5.13 -2.07 -11.58
CA ASN A 4 -4.16 -2.87 -12.34
C ASN A 4 -3.11 -1.99 -13.04
N CYS A 5 -3.37 -0.68 -13.17
CA CYS A 5 -2.54 0.27 -13.92
C CYS A 5 -1.73 1.21 -13.01
N MET A 6 -1.58 0.89 -11.73
CA MET A 6 -0.84 1.70 -10.75
C MET A 6 0.69 1.64 -10.94
N GLY A 7 1.19 0.82 -11.87
CA GLY A 7 2.61 0.66 -12.18
C GLY A 7 3.16 1.58 -13.28
N HIS A 8 2.59 2.78 -13.48
CA HIS A 8 3.03 3.69 -14.54
C HIS A 8 4.53 4.01 -14.40
N SER A 9 5.27 4.14 -15.51
CA SER A 9 6.73 4.33 -15.50
C SER A 9 7.16 5.65 -14.85
N ALA A 10 6.40 6.73 -15.05
CA ALA A 10 6.68 8.05 -14.48
C ALA A 10 6.09 8.25 -13.08
N ALA A 11 6.94 8.67 -12.12
CA ALA A 11 6.58 8.87 -10.71
C ALA A 11 5.49 9.94 -10.49
N HIS A 12 5.56 11.07 -11.19
CA HIS A 12 4.54 12.13 -11.07
C HIS A 12 3.14 11.67 -11.54
N VAL A 13 3.08 10.73 -12.48
CA VAL A 13 1.82 10.13 -12.92
C VAL A 13 1.29 9.18 -11.83
N ARG A 14 2.18 8.39 -11.21
CA ARG A 14 1.85 7.55 -10.05
C ARG A 14 1.27 8.37 -8.90
N GLU A 15 1.90 9.50 -8.58
CA GLU A 15 1.41 10.44 -7.55
C GLU A 15 0.03 11.01 -7.90
N SER A 16 -0.15 11.45 -9.14
CA SER A 16 -1.43 11.97 -9.62
C SER A 16 -2.54 10.92 -9.57
N ILE A 17 -2.24 9.68 -9.99
CA ILE A 17 -3.18 8.55 -9.94
C ILE A 17 -3.55 8.24 -8.50
N GLY A 18 -2.57 8.10 -7.59
CA GLY A 18 -2.83 7.85 -6.17
C GLY A 18 -3.72 8.93 -5.55
N THR A 19 -3.43 10.20 -5.86
CA THR A 19 -4.23 11.34 -5.38
C THR A 19 -5.66 11.31 -5.91
N LEU A 20 -5.84 11.10 -7.22
CA LEU A 20 -7.18 11.03 -7.82
C LEU A 20 -7.97 9.84 -7.28
N LEU A 21 -7.32 8.68 -7.07
CA LEU A 21 -7.93 7.52 -6.43
C LEU A 21 -8.44 7.87 -5.04
N SER A 22 -7.64 8.56 -4.22
CA SER A 22 -8.06 8.99 -2.88
C SER A 22 -9.35 9.82 -2.92
N ILE A 23 -9.43 10.78 -3.84
CA ILE A 23 -10.60 11.64 -4.02
C ILE A 23 -11.81 10.81 -4.49
N LEU A 24 -11.64 10.00 -5.53
CA LEU A 24 -12.71 9.16 -6.08
C LEU A 24 -13.27 8.20 -5.04
N CYS A 25 -12.40 7.48 -4.35
CA CYS A 25 -12.77 6.51 -3.32
C CYS A 25 -13.48 7.19 -2.14
N SER A 26 -12.98 8.35 -1.71
CA SER A 26 -13.63 9.14 -0.65
C SER A 26 -15.03 9.61 -1.08
N ASN A 27 -15.17 10.08 -2.33
CA ASN A 27 -16.45 10.55 -2.86
C ASN A 27 -17.45 9.40 -3.04
N LEU A 28 -16.99 8.22 -3.46
CA LEU A 28 -17.83 7.03 -3.57
C LEU A 28 -18.32 6.56 -2.20
N HIS A 29 -17.44 6.48 -1.20
CA HIS A 29 -17.83 6.16 0.18
C HIS A 29 -18.79 7.20 0.76
N PHE A 30 -18.56 8.49 0.48
CA PHE A 30 -19.44 9.57 0.93
C PHE A 30 -20.81 9.50 0.23
N SER A 31 -20.87 9.30 -1.08
CA SER A 31 -22.11 9.16 -1.86
C SER A 31 -22.94 7.96 -1.42
N SER A 32 -22.28 6.84 -1.06
CA SER A 32 -22.95 5.66 -0.51
C SER A 32 -23.71 5.97 0.78
N ALA A 33 -23.27 6.96 1.56
CA ALA A 33 -23.97 7.37 2.79
C ALA A 33 -25.29 8.13 2.51
N PHE A 34 -25.49 8.65 1.30
CA PHE A 34 -26.70 9.39 0.89
C PHE A 34 -27.71 8.54 0.09
N GLY A 35 -27.51 7.21 0.03
CA GLY A 35 -28.52 6.28 -0.49
C GLY A 35 -28.58 6.14 -2.02
N ASP A 36 -27.55 6.56 -2.74
CA ASP A 36 -27.49 6.44 -4.21
C ASP A 36 -26.88 5.09 -4.68
N GLN A 37 -27.05 4.76 -5.96
CA GLN A 37 -26.57 3.54 -6.65
C GLN A 37 -25.03 3.31 -6.54
N SER A 38 -24.29 4.26 -5.97
CA SER A 38 -22.84 4.21 -5.73
C SER A 38 -22.43 3.14 -4.70
N SER A 39 -23.29 2.85 -3.71
CA SER A 39 -23.08 1.76 -2.74
C SER A 39 -22.91 0.39 -3.41
N LYS A 40 -23.77 0.10 -4.40
CA LYS A 40 -23.71 -1.13 -5.21
C LYS A 40 -22.50 -1.17 -6.14
N LEU A 41 -22.02 -0.03 -6.62
CA LEU A 41 -20.81 0.06 -7.45
C LEU A 41 -19.56 -0.31 -6.62
N MET A 42 -19.48 0.19 -5.38
CA MET A 42 -18.38 -0.10 -4.45
C MET A 42 -18.35 -1.57 -4.02
N GLU A 43 -19.50 -2.15 -3.64
CA GLU A 43 -19.60 -3.58 -3.31
C GLU A 43 -19.27 -4.47 -4.51
N ARG A 44 -19.70 -4.10 -5.72
CA ARG A 44 -19.38 -4.87 -6.95
C ARG A 44 -17.90 -4.87 -7.29
N LEU A 45 -17.17 -3.83 -6.90
CA LEU A 45 -15.78 -3.66 -7.31
C LEU A 45 -14.79 -4.35 -6.36
N ASN A 46 -15.20 -4.76 -5.15
CA ASN A 46 -14.34 -5.40 -4.12
C ASN A 46 -12.94 -4.76 -4.00
N TRP A 47 -12.87 -3.47 -4.29
CA TRP A 47 -11.62 -2.82 -4.65
C TRP A 47 -10.73 -2.60 -3.42
N SER A 48 -11.35 -2.34 -2.27
CA SER A 48 -10.67 -2.18 -0.99
C SER A 48 -10.03 -3.48 -0.55
N THR A 49 -10.75 -4.60 -0.67
CA THR A 49 -10.23 -5.94 -0.41
C THR A 49 -9.08 -6.26 -1.35
N PHE A 50 -9.27 -6.04 -2.66
CA PHE A 50 -8.22 -6.25 -3.66
C PHE A 50 -6.97 -5.41 -3.38
N LEU A 51 -7.14 -4.14 -3.00
CA LEU A 51 -6.02 -3.26 -2.67
C LEU A 51 -5.24 -3.82 -1.48
N VAL A 52 -5.92 -4.17 -0.39
CA VAL A 52 -5.29 -4.67 0.84
C VAL A 52 -4.61 -6.03 0.63
N GLU A 53 -5.26 -6.96 -0.07
CA GLU A 53 -4.70 -8.27 -0.38
C GLU A 53 -3.46 -8.16 -1.28
N ARG A 54 -3.56 -7.38 -2.37
CA ARG A 54 -2.44 -7.19 -3.30
C ARG A 54 -1.27 -6.47 -2.64
N THR A 55 -1.56 -5.48 -1.81
CA THR A 55 -0.54 -4.84 -0.98
C THR A 55 0.20 -5.85 -0.11
N SER A 56 -0.53 -6.73 0.58
CA SER A 56 0.08 -7.74 1.47
C SER A 56 0.98 -8.70 0.69
N LEU A 57 0.55 -9.13 -0.50
CA LEU A 57 1.36 -9.95 -1.41
C LEU A 57 2.65 -9.23 -1.81
N TYR A 58 2.55 -7.97 -2.24
CA TYR A 58 3.70 -7.22 -2.75
C TYR A 58 4.71 -6.86 -1.65
N VAL A 59 4.28 -6.62 -0.42
CA VAL A 59 5.20 -6.45 0.72
C VAL A 59 6.07 -7.70 0.88
N ASN A 60 5.43 -8.88 0.86
CA ASN A 60 6.13 -10.14 1.04
C ASN A 60 7.13 -10.41 -0.11
N GLU A 61 6.75 -10.10 -1.36
CA GLU A 61 7.64 -10.25 -2.51
C GLU A 61 8.82 -9.26 -2.47
N ILE A 62 8.59 -8.00 -2.10
CA ILE A 62 9.69 -7.02 -1.96
C ILE A 62 10.68 -7.48 -0.88
N HIS A 63 10.20 -8.05 0.23
CA HIS A 63 11.09 -8.61 1.26
C HIS A 63 11.78 -9.90 0.83
N SER A 64 11.13 -10.78 0.05
CA SER A 64 11.71 -12.04 -0.43
C SER A 64 12.88 -11.77 -1.39
N VAL A 65 12.70 -10.84 -2.33
CA VAL A 65 13.74 -10.41 -3.28
C VAL A 65 14.88 -9.69 -2.55
N SER A 66 14.55 -8.82 -1.58
CA SER A 66 15.57 -8.15 -0.76
C SER A 66 16.45 -9.15 -0.01
N LYS A 67 15.86 -10.19 0.62
CA LYS A 67 16.61 -11.25 1.33
C LYS A 67 17.44 -12.12 0.38
N SER A 68 16.89 -12.47 -0.79
CA SER A 68 17.60 -13.23 -1.82
C SER A 68 18.84 -12.49 -2.33
N SER A 69 18.73 -11.18 -2.57
CA SER A 69 19.86 -10.36 -3.04
C SER A 69 21.02 -10.27 -2.04
N VAL A 70 20.73 -10.33 -0.74
CA VAL A 70 21.74 -10.34 0.35
C VAL A 70 22.46 -11.70 0.42
N LEU A 71 21.74 -12.80 0.21
CA LEU A 71 22.32 -14.15 0.19
C LEU A 71 23.19 -14.39 -1.05
N ASP A 72 22.77 -13.88 -2.22
CA ASP A 72 23.55 -13.93 -3.46
C ASP A 72 24.83 -13.08 -3.41
N GLY A 73 24.89 -12.07 -2.53
CA GLY A 73 26.09 -11.28 -2.29
C GLY A 73 27.23 -12.04 -1.61
N GLN A 74 26.96 -13.23 -1.05
CA GLN A 74 27.92 -14.04 -0.31
C GLN A 74 28.44 -15.26 -1.10
N LEU A 75 27.91 -15.51 -2.30
CA LEU A 75 28.35 -16.56 -3.23
C LEU A 75 28.78 -15.92 -4.55
N VAL A 76 30.07 -15.58 -4.65
CA VAL A 76 30.66 -15.18 -5.94
C VAL A 76 30.73 -16.39 -6.86
N SER A 77 30.03 -16.33 -8.00
CA SER A 77 30.51 -16.73 -9.34
C SER A 77 29.42 -17.39 -10.20
N SER A 78 29.31 -16.87 -11.43
CA SER A 78 28.82 -17.52 -12.65
C SER A 78 27.32 -17.59 -12.91
N GLY A 79 26.90 -16.91 -14.00
CA GLY A 79 25.82 -17.35 -14.88
C GLY A 79 24.47 -16.65 -14.69
N GLU A 80 24.13 -15.77 -15.63
CA GLU A 80 22.75 -15.40 -16.01
C GLU A 80 21.82 -14.89 -14.89
N LYS A 81 21.98 -13.63 -14.48
CA LYS A 81 20.98 -12.96 -13.60
C LYS A 81 19.67 -12.70 -14.34
N ASN A 82 18.68 -13.54 -14.07
CA ASN A 82 17.24 -13.29 -13.93
C ASN A 82 16.71 -11.88 -14.32
N ASP A 83 16.66 -11.56 -15.62
CA ASP A 83 16.08 -10.30 -16.15
C ASP A 83 14.57 -10.16 -15.82
N LYS A 84 13.89 -11.30 -15.68
CA LYS A 84 12.45 -11.35 -15.36
C LYS A 84 12.15 -10.93 -13.92
N GLY A 85 12.97 -11.33 -12.95
CA GLY A 85 12.75 -11.03 -11.52
C GLY A 85 12.96 -9.55 -11.17
N ALA A 86 13.96 -8.90 -11.80
CA ALA A 86 14.19 -7.47 -11.63
C ALA A 86 13.05 -6.61 -12.23
N THR A 87 12.47 -7.08 -13.34
CA THR A 87 11.32 -6.42 -13.98
C THR A 87 10.07 -6.51 -13.12
N GLU A 88 9.80 -7.68 -12.53
CA GLU A 88 8.66 -7.91 -11.62
C GLU A 88 8.79 -7.13 -10.31
N GLU A 89 9.97 -7.10 -9.69
CA GLU A 89 10.23 -6.27 -8.49
C GLU A 89 9.96 -4.79 -8.76
N GLN A 90 10.43 -4.28 -9.91
CA GLN A 90 10.21 -2.89 -10.30
C GLN A 90 8.71 -2.57 -10.50
N GLU A 91 7.91 -3.53 -10.97
CA GLU A 91 6.46 -3.38 -11.07
C GLU A 91 5.81 -3.31 -9.68
N TYR A 92 6.25 -4.14 -8.73
CA TYR A 92 5.78 -4.11 -7.35
C TYR A 92 6.09 -2.77 -6.70
N ILE A 93 7.31 -2.26 -6.85
CA ILE A 93 7.74 -0.96 -6.31
C ILE A 93 6.86 0.17 -6.85
N LYS A 94 6.70 0.26 -8.18
CA LYS A 94 5.88 1.30 -8.81
C LYS A 94 4.43 1.23 -8.32
N TRP A 95 3.87 0.02 -8.21
CA TRP A 95 2.51 -0.15 -7.72
C TRP A 95 2.39 0.31 -6.26
N MET A 96 3.37 -0.02 -5.42
CA MET A 96 3.40 0.38 -4.00
C MET A 96 3.55 1.89 -3.80
N GLU A 97 4.35 2.57 -4.62
CA GLU A 97 4.44 4.02 -4.59
C GLU A 97 3.08 4.67 -4.82
N THR A 98 2.34 4.25 -5.85
CA THR A 98 0.99 4.76 -6.13
C THR A 98 0.05 4.51 -4.94
N THR A 99 0.16 3.35 -4.28
CA THR A 99 -0.61 3.03 -3.07
C THR A 99 -0.25 3.95 -1.90
N PHE A 100 1.04 4.28 -1.71
CA PHE A 100 1.44 5.27 -0.72
C PHE A 100 0.95 6.68 -1.06
N TYR A 101 1.00 7.10 -2.32
CA TYR A 101 0.45 8.40 -2.72
C TYR A 101 -1.06 8.48 -2.47
N PHE A 102 -1.79 7.39 -2.71
CA PHE A 102 -3.20 7.26 -2.32
C PHE A 102 -3.38 7.47 -0.81
N LEU A 103 -2.64 6.73 0.01
CA LEU A 103 -2.76 6.79 1.46
C LEU A 103 -2.40 8.18 2.02
N ILE A 104 -1.27 8.76 1.57
CA ILE A 104 -0.81 10.09 1.97
C ILE A 104 -1.83 11.15 1.57
N SER A 105 -2.39 11.07 0.35
CA SER A 105 -3.42 12.02 -0.11
C SER A 105 -4.71 11.90 0.71
N ALA A 106 -5.14 10.69 1.06
CA ALA A 106 -6.29 10.46 1.93
C ALA A 106 -6.08 11.08 3.33
N LEU A 107 -4.89 10.90 3.90
CA LEU A 107 -4.54 11.43 5.22
C LEU A 107 -4.41 12.96 5.21
N LYS A 108 -3.73 13.54 4.21
CA LYS A 108 -3.54 15.00 4.10
C LYS A 108 -4.84 15.75 3.81
N SER A 109 -5.77 15.16 3.07
CA SER A 109 -7.03 15.82 2.70
C SER A 109 -8.08 15.85 3.82
N GLY A 110 -7.84 15.20 4.96
CA GLY A 110 -8.82 15.07 6.05
C GLY A 110 -9.95 14.09 5.75
N ARG A 111 -9.93 13.43 4.58
CA ARG A 111 -10.93 12.43 4.16
C ARG A 111 -10.67 11.04 4.71
N ALA A 112 -9.59 10.87 5.48
CA ALA A 112 -9.21 9.61 6.09
C ALA A 112 -10.35 8.94 6.89
N ALA A 113 -11.23 9.72 7.53
CA ALA A 113 -12.35 9.20 8.31
C ALA A 113 -13.34 8.35 7.49
N VAL A 114 -13.52 8.63 6.19
CA VAL A 114 -14.39 7.81 5.32
C VAL A 114 -13.67 6.62 4.70
N LEU A 115 -12.33 6.56 4.84
CA LEU A 115 -11.48 5.50 4.30
C LEU A 115 -10.80 4.67 5.41
N THR A 116 -11.27 4.78 6.66
CA THR A 116 -10.62 4.13 7.82
C THR A 116 -10.43 2.64 7.64
N ASN A 117 -11.40 1.92 7.09
CA ASN A 117 -11.29 0.48 6.81
C ASN A 117 -10.09 0.14 5.91
N ILE A 118 -9.84 0.99 4.91
CA ILE A 118 -8.75 0.79 3.94
C ILE A 118 -7.42 1.19 4.56
N ILE A 119 -7.39 2.33 5.26
CA ILE A 119 -6.20 2.80 5.97
C ILE A 119 -5.72 1.74 6.96
N VAL A 120 -6.64 1.11 7.71
CA VAL A 120 -6.32 0.04 8.65
C VAL A 120 -5.79 -1.20 7.94
N GLY A 121 -6.37 -1.58 6.80
CA GLY A 121 -5.85 -2.67 5.97
C GLY A 121 -4.46 -2.41 5.38
N LEU A 122 -4.09 -1.13 5.19
CA LEU A 122 -2.78 -0.72 4.69
C LEU A 122 -1.73 -0.51 5.80
N LEU A 123 -2.05 -0.74 7.08
CA LEU A 123 -1.08 -0.55 8.16
C LEU A 123 0.13 -1.48 8.06
N TYR A 124 -0.09 -2.73 7.64
CA TYR A 124 1.00 -3.69 7.44
C TYR A 124 2.04 -3.16 6.44
N LEU A 125 1.58 -2.57 5.34
CA LEU A 125 2.43 -1.90 4.35
C LEU A 125 3.25 -0.77 4.95
N VAL A 126 2.59 0.11 5.71
CA VAL A 126 3.24 1.29 6.27
C VAL A 126 4.32 0.91 7.27
N ILE A 127 4.12 -0.14 8.06
CA ILE A 127 5.08 -0.54 9.09
C ILE A 127 6.21 -1.35 8.45
N SER A 128 5.90 -2.34 7.62
CA SER A 128 6.90 -3.27 7.07
C SER A 128 7.89 -2.59 6.12
N LEU A 129 7.46 -1.55 5.37
CA LEU A 129 8.33 -0.87 4.41
C LEU A 129 9.08 0.35 4.98
N GLN A 130 9.04 0.65 6.28
CA GLN A 130 9.82 1.77 6.83
C GLN A 130 11.32 1.58 6.72
N GLU A 131 11.77 0.31 6.72
CA GLU A 131 13.18 -0.10 6.72
C GLU A 131 13.55 -0.95 5.49
N THR A 132 12.88 -0.73 4.36
CA THR A 132 13.25 -1.35 3.08
C THR A 132 14.51 -0.72 2.46
N THR A 133 15.22 -1.48 1.62
CA THR A 133 16.36 -1.03 0.80
C THR A 133 15.95 0.01 -0.24
N HIS A 134 14.67 0.06 -0.60
CA HIS A 134 14.10 1.00 -1.56
C HIS A 134 13.82 2.36 -0.92
N LYS A 135 14.76 3.30 -1.09
CA LYS A 135 14.75 4.63 -0.43
C LYS A 135 13.44 5.40 -0.62
N GLU A 136 12.86 5.38 -1.82
CA GLU A 136 11.61 6.10 -2.11
C GLU A 136 10.43 5.50 -1.32
N LEU A 137 10.27 4.18 -1.34
CA LEU A 137 9.25 3.48 -0.55
C LEU A 137 9.43 3.70 0.95
N SER A 138 10.66 3.61 1.47
CA SER A 138 10.96 3.90 2.87
C SER A 138 10.57 5.33 3.26
N THR A 139 10.85 6.31 2.39
CA THR A 139 10.49 7.73 2.61
C THR A 139 8.97 7.91 2.61
N LEU A 140 8.26 7.30 1.67
CA LEU A 140 6.80 7.33 1.60
C LEU A 140 6.15 6.65 2.82
N ALA A 141 6.67 5.50 3.24
CA ALA A 141 6.19 4.77 4.41
C ALA A 141 6.33 5.60 5.70
N ARG A 142 7.49 6.25 5.90
CA ARG A 142 7.71 7.15 7.05
C ARG A 142 6.78 8.35 7.02
N THR A 143 6.60 8.96 5.84
CA THR A 143 5.66 10.08 5.66
C THR A 143 4.23 9.67 5.99
N ALA A 144 3.79 8.51 5.51
CA ALA A 144 2.47 7.97 5.83
C ALA A 144 2.32 7.69 7.33
N MET A 145 3.35 7.12 7.99
CA MET A 145 3.35 6.87 9.43
C MET A 145 3.25 8.17 10.24
N GLU A 146 3.98 9.22 9.85
CA GLU A 146 3.90 10.52 10.54
C GLU A 146 2.49 11.12 10.50
N LEU A 147 1.78 10.96 9.38
CA LEU A 147 0.39 11.38 9.25
C LEU A 147 -0.56 10.48 10.06
N LEU A 148 -0.29 9.17 10.11
CA LEU A 148 -1.11 8.20 10.86
C LEU A 148 -1.05 8.38 12.37
N LYS A 149 0.06 8.90 12.93
CA LYS A 149 0.20 9.18 14.37
C LYS A 149 -0.96 10.02 14.93
N TRP A 150 -1.56 10.84 14.09
CA TRP A 150 -2.64 11.76 14.46
C TRP A 150 -4.01 11.33 13.95
N HIS A 151 -4.12 10.17 13.29
CA HIS A 151 -5.38 9.67 12.77
C HIS A 151 -6.18 8.95 13.88
N VAL A 152 -7.40 9.42 14.13
CA VAL A 152 -8.31 8.78 15.08
C VAL A 152 -8.89 7.51 14.44
N ILE A 153 -8.68 6.37 15.10
CA ILE A 153 -9.20 5.08 14.65
C ILE A 153 -10.45 4.73 15.48
N PRO A 154 -11.66 4.84 14.91
CA PRO A 154 -12.89 4.46 15.60
C PRO A 154 -13.01 2.94 15.79
N GLN A 155 -13.80 2.53 16.79
CA GLN A 155 -14.33 1.17 16.86
C GLN A 155 -15.20 0.89 15.63
N PRO A 156 -15.19 -0.33 15.04
CA PRO A 156 -14.55 -1.56 15.55
C PRO A 156 -13.09 -1.78 15.11
N TYR A 157 -12.50 -0.85 14.37
CA TYR A 157 -11.21 -1.07 13.70
C TYR A 157 -10.01 -1.20 14.64
N VAL A 158 -10.14 -0.75 15.89
CA VAL A 158 -9.08 -0.84 16.91
C VAL A 158 -8.57 -2.27 17.06
N SER A 159 -9.46 -3.27 17.08
CA SER A 159 -9.05 -4.67 17.21
C SER A 159 -8.20 -5.11 16.01
N SER A 160 -8.56 -4.69 14.80
CA SER A 160 -7.79 -5.01 13.58
C SER A 160 -6.41 -4.37 13.60
N VAL A 161 -6.31 -3.13 14.06
CA VAL A 161 -5.02 -2.44 14.23
C VAL A 161 -4.12 -3.19 15.20
N VAL A 162 -4.66 -3.58 16.36
CA VAL A 162 -3.89 -4.34 17.36
C VAL A 162 -3.41 -5.66 16.78
N SER A 163 -4.24 -6.39 16.03
CA SER A 163 -3.83 -7.62 15.37
C SER A 163 -2.68 -7.40 14.37
N VAL A 164 -2.71 -6.33 13.57
CA VAL A 164 -1.63 -5.99 12.64
C VAL A 164 -0.35 -5.61 13.38
N LEU A 165 -0.43 -4.88 14.50
CA LEU A 165 0.75 -4.56 15.30
C LEU A 165 1.39 -5.80 15.91
N ILE A 166 0.56 -6.73 16.41
CA ILE A 166 1.02 -8.01 16.94
C ILE A 166 1.67 -8.86 15.84
N SER A 167 1.09 -8.91 14.63
CA SER A 167 1.68 -9.68 13.54
C SER A 167 3.05 -9.15 13.13
N VAL A 168 3.18 -7.83 12.92
CA VAL A 168 4.44 -7.22 12.49
C VAL A 168 5.54 -7.36 13.55
N THR A 169 5.19 -7.30 14.84
CA THR A 169 6.17 -7.51 15.91
C THR A 169 6.61 -8.97 16.00
N ASN A 170 5.72 -9.93 15.76
CA ASN A 170 6.04 -11.36 15.77
C ASN A 170 6.76 -11.85 14.50
N ASP A 171 6.58 -11.19 13.35
CA ASP A 171 7.24 -11.51 12.07
C ASP A 171 8.77 -11.21 12.07
N THR A 172 9.34 -10.81 13.22
CA THR A 172 10.80 -10.60 13.40
C THR A 172 11.56 -11.84 13.94
N SER A 173 11.02 -13.05 13.74
CA SER A 173 11.69 -14.31 14.10
C SER A 173 12.20 -15.08 12.88
#